data_AF-A0A4W2DH01-F1
#
_entry.id   AF-A0A4W2DH01-F1
#
_cell.length_a   1.000
_cell.length_b   1.000
_cell.length_c   1.000
_cell.angle_alpha   90.00
_cell.angle_beta   90.00
_cell.angle_gamma   90.00
#
_symmetry.space_group_name_H-M   'P 1'
#
loop_
_entity.id
_entity.type
_entity.pdbx_description
1 polymer ?
#
loop_
_entity_poly.entity_id
_entity_poly.type
_entity_poly.pdbx_seq_one_letter_code
_entity_poly.pdbx_strand_id
1 'polypeptide(L)'
;MVYDPARVTEPTGRAYWPLDASVEVVISVDAASKALNDLKVKISYFGQPARGALGHSVLYLTGADISLDADTGRTGNVKRSQADKERWRWGPEGYGAVLLVNCDRDSLRSVGTDLTDTQLASRDDLQDMSPVVLTCDAPDALFESYKLVLNVPPSDSKRMRVFCARGGNSLLDYEQVLGPQHLSYAVARQPGERKIGLYVEGLSFPDANFLGLVSLSVSLVDTKTLPEVPLFTDTVAFRVAPWIMTPNTQPPLELYVCSVLDSHGPNAQFLSDMSDLALKASCKLMICPRVENRNDRWIQDEMEFGYTEAPHKAFPVVFDSPRNRGLKDFPYKRILGPDFGYVTRESQSTAVSGLDSFGNLDVSPPVVVEGKEYPLGRILIGSCLPRSGGRRMAKVVRDFLGAQRVQAPLEVYSDWLSVGHVDEFLTFVPTSDQKGFRLLLASPSACLKLFQKKKEEGYGEAAQFDGLEHQVKRSINEMLADRRLRNDNLYAQRCIDWNREVLKRELGLTEHDIVDIPQLFSLKDAYAEAFFPDMVNMVVLGRHLGIPKPFGPLINGRCCLEEEVRSLLEPLGLHCTFIDDYLAYHKLLGEIHCGSNVRRKPFPFKWWHVVP
;
A
#
# COMPACT_ATOMS: atom_id res chain seq x y z
N MET A 1 -24.25 29.67 -32.96
CA MET A 1 -24.75 29.12 -34.23
C MET A 1 -23.67 28.23 -34.78
N VAL A 2 -23.99 26.99 -35.10
CA VAL A 2 -23.10 26.04 -35.78
C VAL A 2 -23.72 25.81 -37.16
N TYR A 3 -22.91 25.82 -38.22
CA TYR A 3 -23.42 25.65 -39.59
C TYR A 3 -22.36 25.04 -40.50
N ASP A 4 -22.77 24.41 -41.60
CA ASP A 4 -21.87 23.92 -42.65
C ASP A 4 -21.55 25.05 -43.66
N PRO A 5 -20.32 25.62 -43.65
CA PRO A 5 -19.97 26.73 -44.53
C PRO A 5 -19.89 26.35 -46.01
N ALA A 6 -19.83 25.05 -46.33
CA ALA A 6 -19.87 24.58 -47.72
C ALA A 6 -21.30 24.61 -48.30
N ARG A 7 -22.32 24.68 -47.44
CA ARG A 7 -23.74 24.64 -47.83
C ARG A 7 -24.49 25.93 -47.53
N VAL A 8 -24.05 26.67 -46.50
CA VAL A 8 -24.72 27.89 -46.03
C VAL A 8 -23.71 29.03 -45.91
N THR A 9 -24.00 30.15 -46.56
CA THR A 9 -23.21 31.38 -46.44
C THR A 9 -23.58 32.13 -45.16
N GLU A 10 -22.59 32.48 -44.34
CA GLU A 10 -22.80 33.24 -43.10
C GLU A 10 -23.37 34.64 -43.38
N PRO A 11 -24.50 35.01 -42.75
CA PRO A 11 -25.05 36.36 -42.89
C PRO A 11 -24.15 37.40 -42.20
N THR A 12 -23.99 38.58 -42.82
CA THR A 12 -23.24 39.68 -42.22
C THR A 12 -24.08 40.47 -41.21
N GLY A 13 -23.59 40.62 -39.97
CA GLY A 13 -24.19 41.47 -38.96
C GLY A 13 -25.54 40.94 -38.41
N ARG A 14 -26.58 41.79 -38.42
CA ARG A 14 -27.93 41.43 -37.93
C ARG A 14 -28.83 40.81 -39.01
N ALA A 15 -28.24 40.30 -40.09
CA ALA A 15 -28.98 39.70 -41.20
C ALA A 15 -29.64 38.37 -40.82
N TYR A 16 -30.71 38.02 -41.55
CA TYR A 16 -31.47 36.79 -41.32
C TYR A 16 -30.66 35.56 -41.74
N TRP A 17 -30.68 34.52 -40.90
CA TRP A 17 -30.15 33.20 -41.26
C TRP A 17 -31.13 32.47 -42.20
N PRO A 18 -30.65 31.75 -43.22
CA PRO A 18 -31.51 30.89 -44.02
C PRO A 18 -32.06 29.75 -43.16
N LEU A 19 -33.32 29.38 -43.41
CA LEU A 19 -33.95 28.22 -42.78
C LEU A 19 -33.52 26.95 -43.52
N ASP A 20 -32.37 26.40 -43.13
CA ASP A 20 -31.75 25.21 -43.74
C ASP A 20 -31.43 24.16 -42.67
N ALA A 21 -31.56 22.87 -43.02
CA ALA A 21 -31.32 21.75 -42.10
C ALA A 21 -29.86 21.63 -41.64
N SER A 22 -28.92 22.28 -42.33
CA SER A 22 -27.50 22.34 -41.95
C SER A 22 -27.15 23.50 -41.02
N VAL A 23 -28.15 24.29 -40.58
CA VAL A 23 -27.97 25.37 -39.60
C VAL A 23 -28.48 24.93 -38.23
N GLU A 24 -27.57 24.91 -37.25
CA GLU A 24 -27.86 24.56 -35.86
C GLU A 24 -27.76 25.77 -34.93
N VAL A 25 -28.73 25.88 -34.03
CA VAL A 25 -28.79 26.92 -33.01
C VAL A 25 -28.50 26.30 -31.64
N VAL A 26 -27.30 26.51 -31.13
CA VAL A 26 -26.93 26.13 -29.76
C VAL A 26 -27.16 27.33 -28.83
N ILE A 27 -27.92 27.11 -27.76
CA ILE A 27 -28.20 28.12 -26.73
C ILE A 27 -27.47 27.69 -25.46
N SER A 28 -26.71 28.61 -24.86
CA SER A 28 -26.06 28.41 -23.57
C SER A 28 -26.65 29.42 -22.58
N VAL A 29 -26.85 28.98 -21.35
CA VAL A 29 -27.29 29.79 -20.22
C VAL A 29 -26.12 29.90 -19.26
N ASP A 30 -25.77 31.13 -18.85
CA ASP A 30 -24.58 31.45 -18.07
C ASP A 30 -24.82 31.48 -16.55
N ALA A 31 -26.08 31.48 -16.11
CA ALA A 31 -26.45 31.49 -14.70
C ALA A 31 -27.72 30.68 -14.41
N ALA A 32 -27.84 30.18 -13.17
CA ALA A 32 -29.06 29.55 -12.69
C ALA A 32 -30.24 30.54 -12.72
N SER A 33 -31.39 30.07 -13.20
CA SER A 33 -32.64 30.83 -13.23
C SER A 33 -33.16 31.13 -11.82
N LYS A 34 -33.85 32.26 -11.65
CA LYS A 34 -34.51 32.62 -10.38
C LYS A 34 -35.94 32.11 -10.30
N ALA A 35 -36.59 31.93 -11.45
CA ALA A 35 -37.93 31.39 -11.55
C ALA A 35 -38.04 30.44 -12.75
N LEU A 36 -39.08 29.60 -12.77
CA LEU A 36 -39.38 28.77 -13.93
C LEU A 36 -39.64 29.64 -15.16
N ASN A 37 -39.05 29.27 -16.29
CA ASN A 37 -39.28 29.87 -17.60
C ASN A 37 -38.97 31.38 -17.67
N ASP A 38 -38.00 31.86 -16.86
CA ASP A 38 -37.62 33.28 -16.80
C ASP A 38 -36.74 33.73 -17.97
N LEU A 39 -36.14 32.79 -18.71
CA LEU A 39 -35.38 33.06 -19.92
C LEU A 39 -36.21 32.79 -21.17
N LYS A 40 -36.01 33.60 -22.21
CA LYS A 40 -36.79 33.55 -23.45
C LYS A 40 -35.93 33.75 -24.69
N VAL A 41 -36.08 32.84 -25.65
CA VAL A 41 -35.55 32.98 -27.00
C VAL A 41 -36.71 33.08 -27.99
N LYS A 42 -36.76 34.16 -28.76
CA LYS A 42 -37.78 34.39 -29.79
C LYS A 42 -37.16 34.21 -31.17
N ILE A 43 -37.62 33.22 -31.91
CA ILE A 43 -37.26 32.98 -33.32
C ILE A 43 -38.37 33.56 -34.19
N SER A 44 -38.02 34.38 -35.17
CA SER A 44 -38.97 35.02 -36.08
C SER A 44 -38.68 34.58 -37.51
N TYR A 45 -39.70 34.04 -38.20
CA TYR A 45 -39.58 33.53 -39.56
C TYR A 45 -40.03 34.58 -40.56
N PHE A 46 -39.29 34.75 -41.65
CA PHE A 46 -39.56 35.75 -42.68
C PHE A 46 -39.60 35.08 -44.05
N GLY A 47 -40.52 35.51 -44.92
CA GLY A 47 -40.58 35.10 -46.33
C GLY A 47 -40.09 36.22 -47.24
N GLN A 48 -39.93 35.93 -48.54
CA GLN A 48 -39.63 36.96 -49.55
C GLN A 48 -40.92 37.37 -50.31
N PRO A 49 -41.18 38.69 -50.47
CA PRO A 49 -40.45 39.81 -49.90
C PRO A 49 -40.72 39.99 -48.39
N ALA A 50 -39.70 40.42 -47.64
CA ALA A 50 -39.76 40.56 -46.18
C ALA A 50 -40.62 41.78 -45.78
N ARG A 51 -41.95 41.61 -45.76
CA ARG A 51 -42.90 42.65 -45.35
C ARG A 51 -43.26 42.61 -43.86
N GLY A 52 -42.84 41.55 -43.16
CA GLY A 52 -43.09 41.30 -41.74
C GLY A 52 -42.73 39.85 -41.37
N ALA A 53 -42.69 39.53 -40.07
CA ALA A 53 -42.51 38.14 -39.65
C ALA A 53 -43.78 37.34 -40.00
N LEU A 54 -43.61 36.22 -40.71
CA LEU A 54 -44.69 35.30 -41.05
C LEU A 54 -45.20 34.53 -39.83
N GLY A 55 -44.32 34.34 -38.84
CA GLY A 55 -44.62 33.63 -37.61
C GLY A 55 -43.50 33.77 -36.60
N HIS A 56 -43.79 33.39 -35.36
CA HIS A 56 -42.83 33.39 -34.27
C HIS A 56 -42.89 32.06 -33.52
N SER A 57 -41.71 31.53 -33.20
CA SER A 57 -41.54 30.49 -32.19
C SER A 57 -40.92 31.12 -30.95
N VAL A 58 -41.45 30.77 -29.78
CA VAL A 58 -40.91 31.21 -28.50
C VAL A 58 -40.48 29.99 -27.73
N LEU A 59 -39.20 29.95 -27.37
CA LEU A 59 -38.63 28.96 -26.47
C LEU A 59 -38.44 29.62 -25.10
N TYR A 60 -39.06 29.05 -24.08
CA TYR A 60 -38.80 29.42 -22.69
C TYR A 60 -37.76 28.46 -22.11
N LEU A 61 -36.83 28.98 -21.32
CA LEU A 61 -35.74 28.22 -20.74
C LEU A 61 -35.69 28.45 -19.24
N THR A 62 -35.27 27.42 -18.51
CA THR A 62 -34.90 27.50 -17.10
C THR A 62 -33.46 27.00 -16.99
N GLY A 63 -32.53 27.87 -16.57
CA GLY A 63 -31.15 27.50 -16.28
C GLY A 63 -31.06 26.78 -14.94
N ALA A 64 -30.37 25.64 -14.91
CA ALA A 64 -30.05 24.89 -13.70
C ALA A 64 -28.55 24.64 -13.64
N ASP A 65 -27.95 24.90 -12.49
CA ASP A 65 -26.55 24.60 -12.20
C ASP A 65 -26.46 23.33 -11.36
N ILE A 66 -26.13 22.22 -12.03
CA ILE A 66 -25.98 20.90 -11.42
C ILE A 66 -24.55 20.44 -11.64
N SER A 67 -23.81 20.22 -10.55
CA SER A 67 -22.41 19.79 -10.61
C SER A 67 -22.08 18.90 -9.43
N LEU A 68 -21.39 17.79 -9.68
CA LEU A 68 -20.83 16.93 -8.65
C LEU A 68 -19.32 17.15 -8.55
N ASP A 69 -18.83 17.69 -7.45
CA ASP A 69 -17.44 18.14 -7.31
C ASP A 69 -16.69 17.38 -6.21
N ALA A 70 -15.45 16.98 -6.50
CA ALA A 70 -14.53 16.30 -5.58
C ALA A 70 -13.14 16.97 -5.61
N ASP A 71 -12.23 16.58 -4.70
CA ASP A 71 -10.84 17.09 -4.66
C ASP A 71 -9.98 16.50 -5.81
N THR A 72 -10.25 16.94 -7.03
CA THR A 72 -9.53 16.50 -8.25
C THR A 72 -8.10 17.04 -8.32
N GLY A 73 -7.82 18.15 -7.63
CA GLY A 73 -6.49 18.76 -7.56
C GLY A 73 -5.61 18.21 -6.43
N ARG A 74 -6.12 17.28 -5.62
CA ARG A 74 -5.40 16.61 -4.52
C ARG A 74 -4.81 17.57 -3.51
N THR A 75 -5.60 18.56 -3.11
CA THR A 75 -5.22 19.62 -2.15
C THR A 75 -5.80 19.42 -0.75
N GLY A 76 -6.55 18.34 -0.54
CA GLY A 76 -7.33 18.08 0.67
C GLY A 76 -8.66 18.85 0.74
N ASN A 77 -9.01 19.63 -0.29
CA ASN A 77 -10.19 20.49 -0.29
C ASN A 77 -10.96 20.38 -1.61
N VAL A 78 -12.28 20.23 -1.52
CA VAL A 78 -13.16 20.23 -2.70
C VAL A 78 -13.23 21.65 -3.28
N LYS A 79 -12.88 21.78 -4.56
CA LYS A 79 -13.02 23.01 -5.33
C LYS A 79 -13.73 22.70 -6.64
N ARG A 80 -14.61 23.61 -7.03
CA ARG A 80 -15.24 23.56 -8.36
C ARG A 80 -14.15 23.71 -9.40
N SER A 81 -14.05 22.74 -10.30
CA SER A 81 -13.04 22.69 -11.34
C SER A 81 -13.70 22.58 -12.71
N GLN A 82 -13.10 23.24 -13.71
CA GLN A 82 -13.44 23.02 -15.12
C GLN A 82 -12.65 21.84 -15.71
N ALA A 83 -11.77 21.21 -14.93
CA ALA A 83 -11.02 20.05 -15.36
C ALA A 83 -11.92 18.81 -15.49
N ASP A 84 -11.50 17.88 -16.34
CA ASP A 84 -12.14 16.58 -16.52
C ASP A 84 -12.10 15.78 -15.22
N LYS A 85 -13.23 15.75 -14.51
CA LYS A 85 -13.40 15.04 -13.23
C LYS A 85 -13.87 13.60 -13.40
N GLU A 86 -14.21 13.18 -14.61
CA GLU A 86 -14.60 11.80 -14.94
C GLU A 86 -13.38 10.89 -15.10
N ARG A 87 -12.18 11.46 -15.21
CA ARG A 87 -10.94 10.74 -15.42
C ARG A 87 -9.96 10.91 -14.27
N TRP A 88 -9.07 9.92 -14.16
CA TRP A 88 -7.99 9.93 -13.19
C TRP A 88 -6.64 9.72 -13.89
N ARG A 89 -5.65 10.55 -13.59
CA ARG A 89 -4.32 10.54 -14.24
C ARG A 89 -3.18 10.45 -13.22
N TRP A 90 -2.21 9.58 -13.49
CA TRP A 90 -0.96 9.41 -12.72
C TRP A 90 0.00 10.61 -12.90
N GLY A 91 0.93 10.75 -11.96
CA GLY A 91 2.07 11.67 -12.08
C GLY A 91 1.88 13.01 -11.35
N PRO A 92 2.93 13.86 -11.31
CA PRO A 92 2.88 15.18 -10.68
C PRO A 92 1.84 16.13 -11.30
N GLU A 93 1.68 16.07 -12.62
CA GLU A 93 0.64 16.78 -13.39
C GLU A 93 -0.69 15.99 -13.46
N GLY A 94 -0.79 14.93 -12.66
CA GLY A 94 -1.95 14.07 -12.57
C GLY A 94 -3.09 14.73 -11.81
N TYR A 95 -4.32 14.32 -12.11
CA TYR A 95 -5.54 14.84 -11.51
C TYR A 95 -6.54 13.70 -11.23
N GLY A 96 -7.62 14.03 -10.55
CA GLY A 96 -8.67 13.09 -10.16
C GLY A 96 -8.61 12.80 -8.67
N ALA A 97 -9.79 12.53 -8.09
CA ALA A 97 -9.95 12.36 -6.66
C ALA A 97 -9.33 11.04 -6.17
N VAL A 98 -8.94 11.03 -4.90
CA VAL A 98 -8.39 9.86 -4.21
C VAL A 98 -9.38 9.45 -3.12
N LEU A 99 -9.57 8.14 -2.96
CA LEU A 99 -10.48 7.55 -1.97
C LEU A 99 -9.72 6.59 -1.06
N LEU A 100 -9.83 6.74 0.26
CA LEU A 100 -9.26 5.77 1.21
C LEU A 100 -10.18 4.56 1.35
N VAL A 101 -9.60 3.40 1.62
CA VAL A 101 -10.36 2.25 2.13
C VAL A 101 -10.51 2.45 3.63
N ASN A 102 -11.75 2.56 4.10
CA ASN A 102 -12.07 2.82 5.50
C ASN A 102 -11.95 1.51 6.32
N CYS A 103 -10.72 1.11 6.61
CA CYS A 103 -10.38 -0.23 7.10
C CYS A 103 -9.84 -0.24 8.54
N ASP A 104 -9.92 0.88 9.23
CA ASP A 104 -9.61 1.05 10.64
C ASP A 104 -10.88 0.96 11.49
N ARG A 105 -10.78 1.36 12.77
CA ARG A 105 -11.88 1.29 13.73
C ARG A 105 -11.83 2.47 14.67
N ASP A 106 -12.50 3.55 14.30
CA ASP A 106 -12.62 4.76 15.12
C ASP A 106 -13.58 4.61 16.29
N SER A 107 -14.61 3.78 16.11
CA SER A 107 -15.57 3.50 17.17
C SER A 107 -15.07 2.38 18.10
N LEU A 108 -14.84 2.72 19.37
CA LEU A 108 -14.57 1.73 20.43
C LEU A 108 -15.76 0.79 20.70
N ARG A 109 -16.95 1.07 20.15
CA ARG A 109 -18.14 0.23 20.29
C ARG A 109 -18.27 -0.81 19.18
N SER A 110 -17.58 -0.61 18.05
CA SER A 110 -17.62 -1.52 16.91
C SER A 110 -16.72 -2.73 17.15
N VAL A 111 -17.16 -3.91 16.70
CA VAL A 111 -16.41 -5.16 16.88
C VAL A 111 -15.41 -5.38 15.73
N GLY A 112 -15.68 -4.79 14.56
CA GLY A 112 -14.82 -4.87 13.38
C GLY A 112 -14.46 -3.50 12.81
N THR A 113 -14.00 -3.51 11.57
CA THR A 113 -13.62 -2.30 10.82
C THR A 113 -14.85 -1.48 10.46
N ASP A 114 -14.71 -0.16 10.35
CA ASP A 114 -15.81 0.75 10.00
C ASP A 114 -16.44 0.41 8.62
N LEU A 115 -15.65 -0.20 7.72
CA LEU A 115 -16.10 -0.84 6.46
C LEU A 115 -17.36 -1.71 6.58
N THR A 116 -17.52 -2.43 7.70
CA THR A 116 -18.65 -3.37 7.89
C THR A 116 -19.92 -2.69 8.38
N ASP A 117 -19.81 -1.48 8.91
CA ASP A 117 -20.92 -0.74 9.49
C ASP A 117 -21.74 -0.08 8.38
N THR A 118 -23.07 -0.16 8.44
CA THR A 118 -23.97 0.49 7.46
C THR A 118 -24.42 1.88 7.91
N GLN A 119 -23.99 2.30 9.10
CA GLN A 119 -24.29 3.58 9.72
C GLN A 119 -22.99 4.15 10.29
N LEU A 120 -22.90 5.47 10.27
CA LEU A 120 -21.75 6.18 10.81
C LEU A 120 -21.65 5.97 12.33
N ALA A 121 -20.58 5.32 12.78
CA ALA A 121 -20.41 4.97 14.19
C ALA A 121 -19.71 6.07 15.01
N SER A 122 -18.85 6.87 14.37
CA SER A 122 -18.10 7.98 14.96
C SER A 122 -18.07 9.19 14.03
N ARG A 123 -17.80 10.38 14.58
CA ARG A 123 -17.52 11.56 13.73
C ARG A 123 -16.10 11.54 13.19
N ASP A 124 -15.20 10.83 13.86
CA ASP A 124 -13.81 10.71 13.45
C ASP A 124 -13.70 9.93 12.13
N ASP A 125 -14.60 8.97 11.93
CA ASP A 125 -14.77 8.17 10.70
C ASP A 125 -15.00 9.06 9.44
N LEU A 126 -15.67 10.20 9.59
CA LEU A 126 -15.82 11.16 8.48
C LEU A 126 -14.50 11.76 7.99
N GLN A 127 -13.43 11.67 8.78
CA GLN A 127 -12.10 12.16 8.40
C GLN A 127 -11.39 11.19 7.43
N ASP A 128 -11.77 9.92 7.41
CA ASP A 128 -11.30 8.91 6.42
C ASP A 128 -12.02 8.99 5.09
N MET A 129 -13.18 9.65 5.10
CA MET A 129 -14.03 9.77 3.93
C MET A 129 -13.63 10.96 3.04
N SER A 130 -13.68 10.73 1.73
CA SER A 130 -13.44 11.76 0.74
C SER A 130 -14.68 12.66 0.58
N PRO A 131 -14.54 13.98 0.78
CA PRO A 131 -15.67 14.89 0.64
C PRO A 131 -16.05 15.07 -0.84
N VAL A 132 -17.35 15.14 -1.09
CA VAL A 132 -17.95 15.46 -2.38
C VAL A 132 -19.05 16.50 -2.17
N VAL A 133 -19.16 17.45 -3.10
CA VAL A 133 -20.18 18.50 -3.05
C VAL A 133 -21.08 18.39 -4.28
N LEU A 134 -22.36 18.13 -4.06
CA LEU A 134 -23.40 18.26 -5.09
C LEU A 134 -23.93 19.70 -5.08
N THR A 135 -23.65 20.45 -6.14
CA THR A 135 -24.30 21.74 -6.44
C THR A 135 -25.60 21.48 -7.20
N CYS A 136 -26.68 22.13 -6.79
CA CYS A 136 -28.03 22.00 -7.37
C CYS A 136 -28.78 23.35 -7.33
N ASP A 137 -28.19 24.39 -7.92
CA ASP A 137 -28.77 25.74 -7.93
C ASP A 137 -29.77 25.89 -9.10
N ALA A 138 -31.06 25.85 -8.76
CA ALA A 138 -32.18 26.07 -9.68
C ALA A 138 -33.44 26.45 -8.88
N PRO A 139 -34.50 26.99 -9.53
CA PRO A 139 -35.77 27.26 -8.86
C PRO A 139 -36.37 25.98 -8.26
N ASP A 140 -36.89 26.05 -7.02
CA ASP A 140 -37.43 24.87 -6.32
C ASP A 140 -38.53 24.15 -7.12
N ALA A 141 -39.37 24.92 -7.83
CA ALA A 141 -40.43 24.38 -8.67
C ALA A 141 -39.93 23.53 -9.86
N LEU A 142 -38.65 23.65 -10.27
CA LEU A 142 -38.06 22.73 -11.24
C LEU A 142 -38.01 21.30 -10.69
N PHE A 143 -37.67 21.16 -9.40
CA PHE A 143 -37.49 19.86 -8.76
C PHE A 143 -38.80 19.15 -8.41
N GLU A 144 -39.95 19.81 -8.62
CA GLU A 144 -41.26 19.16 -8.55
C GLU A 144 -41.53 18.25 -9.77
N SER A 145 -40.95 18.59 -10.92
CA SER A 145 -41.11 17.82 -12.16
C SER A 145 -39.89 16.96 -12.49
N TYR A 146 -38.70 17.41 -12.10
CA TYR A 146 -37.43 16.73 -12.35
C TYR A 146 -36.78 16.31 -11.04
N LYS A 147 -36.18 15.13 -10.99
CA LYS A 147 -35.47 14.67 -9.78
C LYS A 147 -33.99 14.57 -10.02
N LEU A 148 -33.21 14.90 -8.99
CA LEU A 148 -31.80 14.56 -8.95
C LEU A 148 -31.67 13.13 -8.43
N VAL A 149 -30.92 12.30 -9.15
CA VAL A 149 -30.65 10.92 -8.77
C VAL A 149 -29.14 10.70 -8.76
N LEU A 150 -28.61 10.38 -7.58
CA LEU A 150 -27.23 9.91 -7.43
C LEU A 150 -27.18 8.42 -7.76
N ASN A 151 -26.16 7.98 -8.50
CA ASN A 151 -26.02 6.59 -8.92
C ASN A 151 -24.57 6.12 -8.88
N VAL A 152 -24.39 4.84 -8.60
CA VAL A 152 -23.11 4.13 -8.69
C VAL A 152 -23.29 2.91 -9.62
N PRO A 153 -22.33 2.60 -10.51
CA PRO A 153 -22.39 1.38 -11.31
C PRO A 153 -22.48 0.12 -10.43
N PRO A 154 -23.21 -0.94 -10.86
CA PRO A 154 -23.30 -2.19 -10.10
C PRO A 154 -21.95 -2.86 -9.80
N SER A 155 -20.92 -2.63 -10.64
CA SER A 155 -19.56 -3.11 -10.40
C SER A 155 -18.88 -2.40 -9.23
N ASP A 156 -19.21 -1.13 -9.03
CA ASP A 156 -18.53 -0.21 -8.11
C ASP A 156 -19.27 -0.13 -6.77
N SER A 157 -20.55 -0.53 -6.73
CA SER A 157 -21.38 -0.48 -5.51
C SER A 157 -20.83 -1.31 -4.35
N LYS A 158 -20.09 -2.39 -4.65
CA LYS A 158 -19.38 -3.21 -3.65
C LYS A 158 -18.02 -2.64 -3.25
N ARG A 159 -17.61 -1.54 -3.86
CA ARG A 159 -16.27 -0.93 -3.76
C ARG A 159 -16.30 0.46 -3.13
N MET A 160 -17.47 1.08 -3.02
CA MET A 160 -17.68 2.37 -2.35
C MET A 160 -18.97 2.40 -1.54
N ARG A 161 -19.02 3.27 -0.54
CA ARG A 161 -20.24 3.68 0.16
C ARG A 161 -20.29 5.20 0.21
N VAL A 162 -21.50 5.77 0.16
CA VAL A 162 -21.71 7.21 0.22
C VAL A 162 -22.68 7.53 1.34
N PHE A 163 -22.27 8.43 2.23
CA PHE A 163 -23.08 8.97 3.29
C PHE A 163 -23.49 10.41 2.98
N CYS A 164 -24.69 10.77 3.43
CA CYS A 164 -25.20 12.12 3.33
C CYS A 164 -25.87 12.51 4.65
N ALA A 165 -25.53 13.68 5.19
CA ALA A 165 -26.25 14.24 6.32
C ALA A 165 -27.62 14.77 5.85
N ARG A 166 -28.70 14.37 6.52
CA ARG A 166 -30.08 14.84 6.33
C ARG A 166 -30.67 15.19 7.70
N GLY A 167 -31.09 16.44 7.89
CA GLY A 167 -31.75 16.86 9.15
C GLY A 167 -30.84 17.54 10.19
N GLY A 168 -29.54 17.67 9.92
CA GLY A 168 -28.60 18.38 10.79
C GLY A 168 -27.17 17.85 10.68
N ASN A 169 -26.39 18.05 11.75
CA ASN A 169 -25.00 17.61 11.86
C ASN A 169 -24.80 16.54 12.94
N SER A 170 -25.88 15.96 13.48
CA SER A 170 -25.80 14.84 14.44
C SER A 170 -25.33 13.57 13.73
N LEU A 171 -24.77 12.60 14.48
CA LEU A 171 -24.37 11.30 13.92
C LEU A 171 -25.56 10.55 13.28
N LEU A 172 -26.73 10.64 13.91
CA LEU A 172 -27.97 10.01 13.42
C LEU A 172 -28.50 10.63 12.13
N ASP A 173 -28.03 11.83 11.77
CA ASP A 173 -28.44 12.52 10.55
C ASP A 173 -27.69 11.98 9.32
N TYR A 174 -26.59 11.22 9.51
CA TYR A 174 -25.82 10.63 8.42
C TYR A 174 -26.44 9.31 7.97
N GLU A 175 -27.05 9.34 6.79
CA GLU A 175 -27.65 8.16 6.18
C GLU A 175 -26.77 7.62 5.05
N GLN A 176 -26.65 6.30 4.96
CA GLN A 176 -26.07 5.66 3.78
C GLN A 176 -27.03 5.84 2.60
N VAL A 177 -26.62 6.63 1.61
CA VAL A 177 -27.42 6.90 0.40
C VAL A 177 -27.05 5.98 -0.76
N LEU A 178 -25.79 5.56 -0.87
CA LEU A 178 -25.33 4.60 -1.87
C LEU A 178 -24.39 3.56 -1.27
N GLY A 179 -24.31 2.38 -1.89
CA GLY A 179 -23.38 1.32 -1.53
C GLY A 179 -23.85 -0.06 -2.02
N PRO A 180 -23.41 -1.16 -1.39
CA PRO A 180 -23.59 -2.52 -1.93
C PRO A 180 -25.05 -2.92 -2.19
N GLN A 181 -25.98 -2.39 -1.41
CA GLN A 181 -27.42 -2.66 -1.49
C GLN A 181 -28.22 -1.50 -2.12
N HIS A 182 -27.58 -0.35 -2.36
CA HIS A 182 -28.23 0.88 -2.83
C HIS A 182 -27.44 1.46 -4.02
N LEU A 183 -27.89 1.13 -5.23
CA LEU A 183 -27.24 1.57 -6.48
C LEU A 183 -27.62 3.00 -6.89
N SER A 184 -28.76 3.48 -6.41
CA SER A 184 -29.35 4.76 -6.80
C SER A 184 -30.04 5.41 -5.60
N TYR A 185 -29.98 6.73 -5.51
CA TYR A 185 -30.62 7.54 -4.49
C TYR A 185 -31.28 8.77 -5.10
N ALA A 186 -32.59 8.88 -4.95
CA ALA A 186 -33.31 10.11 -5.27
C ALA A 186 -33.01 11.15 -4.19
N VAL A 187 -32.34 12.24 -4.59
CA VAL A 187 -31.80 13.23 -3.67
C VAL A 187 -32.93 13.94 -2.92
N ALA A 188 -32.99 13.77 -1.60
CA ALA A 188 -33.92 14.47 -0.72
C ALA A 188 -33.44 15.91 -0.47
N ARG A 189 -33.63 16.78 -1.48
CA ARG A 189 -33.28 18.20 -1.46
C ARG A 189 -34.34 19.03 -0.71
N GLN A 190 -33.92 19.88 0.22
CA GLN A 190 -34.81 20.84 0.88
C GLN A 190 -35.02 22.11 0.02
N PRO A 191 -36.17 22.80 0.10
CA PRO A 191 -36.38 24.08 -0.59
C PRO A 191 -35.28 25.09 -0.24
N GLY A 192 -34.70 25.73 -1.26
CA GLY A 192 -33.58 26.66 -1.10
C GLY A 192 -32.20 26.02 -0.85
N GLU A 193 -32.09 24.69 -0.68
CA GLU A 193 -30.81 23.99 -0.58
C GLU A 193 -30.11 23.99 -1.95
N ARG A 194 -28.92 24.58 -2.03
CA ARG A 194 -28.15 24.72 -3.30
C ARG A 194 -26.91 23.84 -3.35
N LYS A 195 -26.47 23.36 -2.19
CA LYS A 195 -25.27 22.55 -2.03
C LYS A 195 -25.53 21.47 -1.01
N ILE A 196 -25.13 20.25 -1.34
CA ILE A 196 -25.26 19.06 -0.51
C ILE A 196 -23.87 18.46 -0.33
N GLY A 197 -23.46 18.29 0.93
CA GLY A 197 -22.22 17.59 1.29
C GLY A 197 -22.45 16.08 1.32
N LEU A 198 -21.53 15.35 0.70
CA LEU A 198 -21.49 13.89 0.65
C LEU A 198 -20.12 13.42 1.14
N TYR A 199 -20.08 12.26 1.77
CA TYR A 199 -18.86 11.63 2.27
C TYR A 199 -18.74 10.25 1.66
N VAL A 200 -17.62 9.99 0.98
CA VAL A 200 -17.41 8.75 0.23
C VAL A 200 -16.28 7.96 0.88
N GLU A 201 -16.50 6.67 1.12
CA GLU A 201 -15.48 5.73 1.59
C GLU A 201 -15.27 4.59 0.61
N GLY A 202 -14.06 4.06 0.55
CA GLY A 202 -13.71 2.85 -0.18
C GLY A 202 -13.97 1.60 0.66
N LEU A 203 -14.51 0.57 0.03
CA LEU A 203 -14.83 -0.72 0.67
C LEU A 203 -13.85 -1.85 0.30
N SER A 204 -12.91 -1.59 -0.59
CA SER A 204 -11.90 -2.59 -0.94
C SER A 204 -10.69 -1.95 -1.61
N PHE A 205 -9.51 -2.42 -1.24
CA PHE A 205 -8.27 -2.09 -1.94
C PHE A 205 -8.26 -2.62 -3.38
N PRO A 206 -7.43 -2.02 -4.26
CA PRO A 206 -7.12 -2.61 -5.57
C PRO A 206 -6.74 -4.08 -5.46
N ASP A 207 -7.20 -4.90 -6.41
CA ASP A 207 -6.99 -6.34 -6.40
C ASP A 207 -7.02 -6.90 -7.84
N ALA A 208 -6.82 -8.21 -8.01
CA ALA A 208 -6.81 -8.88 -9.32
C ALA A 208 -8.07 -8.57 -10.17
N ASN A 209 -9.21 -8.41 -9.50
CA ASN A 209 -10.51 -8.14 -10.11
C ASN A 209 -10.95 -6.67 -10.00
N PHE A 210 -10.07 -5.77 -9.56
CA PHE A 210 -10.41 -4.37 -9.32
C PHE A 210 -9.19 -3.45 -9.49
N LEU A 211 -9.21 -2.62 -10.53
CA LEU A 211 -8.11 -1.73 -10.89
C LEU A 211 -7.99 -0.47 -10.00
N GLY A 212 -8.84 -0.37 -8.96
CA GLY A 212 -8.86 0.76 -8.04
C GLY A 212 -9.58 2.00 -8.56
N LEU A 213 -10.37 1.92 -9.63
CA LEU A 213 -11.15 3.06 -10.15
C LEU A 213 -12.63 2.84 -9.89
N VAL A 214 -13.29 3.87 -9.35
CA VAL A 214 -14.74 3.85 -9.10
C VAL A 214 -15.36 5.19 -9.51
N SER A 215 -16.63 5.18 -9.87
CA SER A 215 -17.34 6.38 -10.35
C SER A 215 -18.63 6.64 -9.59
N LEU A 216 -18.92 7.93 -9.38
CA LEU A 216 -20.15 8.43 -8.77
C LEU A 216 -20.78 9.43 -9.72
N SER A 217 -22.06 9.26 -10.04
CA SER A 217 -22.76 10.14 -10.99
C SER A 217 -23.98 10.79 -10.33
N VAL A 218 -24.31 12.00 -10.76
CA VAL A 218 -25.61 12.63 -10.53
C VAL A 218 -26.31 12.81 -11.86
N SER A 219 -27.60 12.47 -11.92
CA SER A 219 -28.44 12.69 -13.11
C SER A 219 -29.66 13.54 -12.76
N LEU A 220 -30.05 14.44 -13.66
CA LEU A 220 -31.36 15.09 -13.64
C LEU A 220 -32.33 14.27 -14.50
N VAL A 221 -33.33 13.67 -13.89
CA VAL A 221 -34.30 12.79 -14.58
C VAL A 221 -35.67 13.44 -14.67
N ASP A 222 -36.34 13.25 -15.80
CA ASP A 222 -37.76 13.61 -15.96
C ASP A 222 -38.64 12.48 -15.43
N THR A 223 -39.41 12.79 -14.38
CA THR A 223 -40.30 11.83 -13.71
C THR A 223 -41.62 11.61 -14.44
N LYS A 224 -41.94 12.41 -15.46
CA LYS A 224 -43.19 12.33 -16.23
C LYS A 224 -43.07 11.42 -17.46
N THR A 225 -41.85 11.16 -17.94
CA THR A 225 -41.58 10.27 -19.07
C THR A 225 -41.39 8.83 -18.60
N LEU A 226 -41.98 7.86 -19.31
CA LEU A 226 -41.79 6.42 -19.08
C LEU A 226 -41.19 5.76 -20.34
N PRO A 227 -40.00 5.13 -20.27
CA PRO A 227 -39.10 5.07 -19.11
C PRO A 227 -38.52 6.45 -18.75
N GLU A 228 -38.06 6.61 -17.50
CA GLU A 228 -37.40 7.84 -17.04
C GLU A 228 -36.20 8.17 -17.94
N VAL A 229 -36.12 9.41 -18.43
CA VAL A 229 -35.03 9.84 -19.33
C VAL A 229 -34.10 10.79 -18.55
N PRO A 230 -32.78 10.50 -18.49
CA PRO A 230 -31.82 11.45 -17.95
C PRO A 230 -31.62 12.61 -18.94
N LEU A 231 -31.86 13.83 -18.47
CA LEU A 231 -31.66 15.07 -19.23
C LEU A 231 -30.22 15.58 -19.13
N PHE A 232 -29.56 15.28 -18.02
CA PHE A 232 -28.20 15.68 -17.71
C PHE A 232 -27.57 14.65 -16.79
N THR A 233 -26.28 14.39 -16.97
CA THR A 233 -25.49 13.55 -16.08
C THR A 233 -24.11 14.19 -15.90
N ASP A 234 -23.63 14.16 -14.66
CA ASP A 234 -22.30 14.60 -14.30
C ASP A 234 -21.65 13.56 -13.40
N THR A 235 -20.38 13.23 -13.66
CA THR A 235 -19.70 12.07 -13.05
C THR A 235 -18.36 12.49 -12.47
N VAL A 236 -17.99 11.91 -11.32
CA VAL A 236 -16.64 12.04 -10.77
C VAL A 236 -16.03 10.65 -10.61
N ALA A 237 -14.75 10.53 -10.95
CA ALA A 237 -13.98 9.31 -10.74
C ALA A 237 -13.04 9.45 -9.55
N PHE A 238 -12.93 8.37 -8.78
CA PHE A 238 -11.96 8.21 -7.70
C PHE A 238 -10.97 7.10 -8.05
N ARG A 239 -9.73 7.27 -7.61
CA ARG A 239 -8.82 6.15 -7.41
C ARG A 239 -8.76 5.79 -5.94
N VAL A 240 -9.04 4.52 -5.64
CA VAL A 240 -8.80 3.95 -4.30
C VAL A 240 -7.30 3.92 -4.03
N ALA A 241 -6.89 4.45 -2.89
CA ALA A 241 -5.51 4.48 -2.45
C ALA A 241 -4.96 3.06 -2.25
N PRO A 242 -3.73 2.79 -2.73
CA PRO A 242 -3.11 1.48 -2.57
C PRO A 242 -2.62 1.26 -1.15
N TRP A 243 -2.38 0.00 -0.80
CA TRP A 243 -1.55 -0.36 0.36
C TRP A 243 -0.06 -0.25 -0.01
N ILE A 244 0.73 0.41 0.84
CA ILE A 244 2.15 0.73 0.57
C ILE A 244 3.02 0.27 1.73
N MET A 245 4.04 -0.53 1.43
CA MET A 245 4.99 -1.07 2.41
C MET A 245 6.18 -0.13 2.67
N THR A 246 6.82 -0.24 3.82
CA THR A 246 7.97 0.61 4.19
C THR A 246 9.28 -0.18 4.30
N PRO A 247 10.35 0.17 3.56
CA PRO A 247 11.63 -0.55 3.62
C PRO A 247 12.36 -0.31 4.93
N ASN A 248 13.33 -1.18 5.23
CA ASN A 248 14.22 -1.07 6.39
C ASN A 248 14.98 0.28 6.48
N THR A 249 15.10 1.01 5.37
CA THR A 249 15.70 2.35 5.32
C THR A 249 14.79 3.48 5.81
N GLN A 250 13.48 3.24 5.98
CA GLN A 250 12.58 4.25 6.55
C GLN A 250 12.81 4.41 8.06
N PRO A 251 12.63 5.62 8.63
CA PRO A 251 12.78 5.83 10.06
C PRO A 251 11.86 4.93 10.89
N PRO A 252 12.37 4.21 11.91
CA PRO A 252 11.56 3.37 12.79
C PRO A 252 10.67 4.22 13.70
N LEU A 253 9.46 3.73 13.97
CA LEU A 253 8.52 4.36 14.91
C LEU A 253 8.21 3.44 16.09
N GLU A 254 7.83 2.19 15.80
CA GLU A 254 7.49 1.20 16.81
C GLU A 254 8.11 -0.16 16.46
N LEU A 255 8.77 -0.79 17.44
CA LEU A 255 9.33 -2.13 17.38
C LEU A 255 8.44 -3.09 18.16
N TYR A 256 8.05 -4.19 17.54
CA TYR A 256 7.21 -5.23 18.11
C TYR A 256 8.03 -6.50 18.35
N VAL A 257 7.91 -7.08 19.53
CA VAL A 257 8.54 -8.36 19.91
C VAL A 257 7.58 -9.19 20.77
N CYS A 258 7.76 -10.51 20.80
CA CYS A 258 6.93 -11.40 21.62
C CYS A 258 7.66 -11.83 22.90
N SER A 259 6.97 -11.79 24.04
CA SER A 259 7.41 -12.50 25.24
C SER A 259 6.95 -13.95 25.16
N VAL A 260 7.91 -14.88 25.23
CA VAL A 260 7.68 -16.32 25.10
C VAL A 260 8.38 -17.11 26.22
N LEU A 261 7.94 -18.35 26.43
CA LEU A 261 8.52 -19.28 27.39
C LEU A 261 8.64 -20.66 26.74
N ASP A 262 9.84 -21.23 26.73
CA ASP A 262 10.08 -22.59 26.25
C ASP A 262 10.82 -23.45 27.28
N SER A 263 11.30 -24.61 26.86
CA SER A 263 12.04 -25.56 27.70
C SER A 263 13.37 -25.01 28.22
N HIS A 264 13.92 -23.97 27.60
CA HIS A 264 15.16 -23.30 27.99
C HIS A 264 14.92 -22.07 28.87
N GLY A 265 13.66 -21.70 29.10
CA GLY A 265 13.27 -20.58 29.95
C GLY A 265 12.64 -19.42 29.18
N PRO A 266 12.41 -18.28 29.85
CA PRO A 266 11.87 -17.09 29.20
C PRO A 266 12.92 -16.40 28.35
N ASN A 267 12.51 -15.76 27.24
CA ASN A 267 13.41 -14.94 26.40
C ASN A 267 13.75 -13.56 27.04
N ALA A 268 13.85 -13.48 28.36
CA ALA A 268 13.96 -12.22 29.10
C ALA A 268 15.22 -11.40 28.74
N GLN A 269 16.37 -12.08 28.54
CA GLN A 269 17.61 -11.40 28.16
C GLN A 269 17.48 -10.77 26.76
N PHE A 270 16.96 -11.52 25.79
CA PHE A 270 16.66 -11.01 24.45
C PHE A 270 15.73 -9.77 24.50
N LEU A 271 14.67 -9.82 25.31
CA LEU A 271 13.77 -8.67 25.47
C LEU A 271 14.46 -7.45 26.09
N SER A 272 15.40 -7.66 27.02
CA SER A 272 16.22 -6.58 27.60
C SER A 272 17.11 -5.95 26.54
N ASP A 273 17.81 -6.77 25.75
CA ASP A 273 18.71 -6.30 24.70
C ASP A 273 17.95 -5.54 23.59
N MET A 274 16.76 -6.04 23.22
CA MET A 274 15.85 -5.35 22.29
C MET A 274 15.31 -4.03 22.84
N SER A 275 15.07 -3.96 24.14
CA SER A 275 14.69 -2.71 24.83
C SER A 275 15.81 -1.68 24.81
N ASP A 276 17.05 -2.09 25.07
CA ASP A 276 18.21 -1.21 25.01
C ASP A 276 18.47 -0.71 23.58
N LEU A 277 18.30 -1.58 22.58
CA LEU A 277 18.42 -1.21 21.17
C LEU A 277 17.34 -0.21 20.76
N ALA A 278 16.07 -0.46 21.12
CA ALA A 278 14.95 0.44 20.82
C ALA A 278 15.14 1.81 21.46
N LEU A 279 15.60 1.84 22.72
CA LEU A 279 15.91 3.07 23.44
C LEU A 279 16.99 3.90 22.74
N LYS A 280 18.10 3.26 22.31
CA LYS A 280 19.16 3.94 21.54
C LYS A 280 18.64 4.53 20.24
N ALA A 281 17.74 3.83 19.56
CA ALA A 281 17.13 4.29 18.32
C ALA A 281 15.96 5.28 18.50
N SER A 282 15.59 5.64 19.74
CA SER A 282 14.39 6.43 20.04
C SER A 282 13.11 5.83 19.44
N CYS A 283 13.03 4.50 19.39
CA CYS A 283 11.91 3.73 18.86
C CYS A 283 11.07 3.20 20.02
N LYS A 284 9.74 3.31 19.94
CA LYS A 284 8.86 2.77 20.98
C LYS A 284 8.84 1.24 20.90
N LEU A 285 8.99 0.56 22.03
CA LEU A 285 8.92 -0.90 22.11
C LEU A 285 7.51 -1.36 22.52
N MET A 286 6.97 -2.33 21.79
CA MET A 286 5.73 -3.04 22.09
C MET A 286 6.00 -4.52 22.29
N ILE A 287 5.76 -5.03 23.50
CA ILE A 287 5.96 -6.45 23.82
C ILE A 287 4.59 -7.15 23.82
N CYS A 288 4.36 -8.04 22.87
CA CYS A 288 3.19 -8.90 22.84
C CYS A 288 3.30 -9.96 23.95
N PRO A 289 2.39 -9.99 24.93
CA PRO A 289 2.45 -10.94 26.03
C PRO A 289 2.10 -12.36 25.57
N ARG A 290 2.61 -13.36 26.29
CA ARG A 290 2.42 -14.79 25.96
C ARG A 290 0.96 -15.24 25.80
N VAL A 291 0.06 -14.63 26.57
CA VAL A 291 -1.39 -14.94 26.52
C VAL A 291 -2.01 -14.62 25.16
N GLU A 292 -1.46 -13.65 24.44
CA GLU A 292 -1.93 -13.24 23.12
C GLU A 292 -1.21 -13.99 22.01
N ASN A 293 0.12 -14.10 22.11
CA ASN A 293 0.92 -14.76 21.08
C ASN A 293 0.83 -16.29 21.12
N ARG A 294 0.34 -16.89 22.21
CA ARG A 294 0.22 -18.37 22.38
C ARG A 294 1.56 -19.09 22.15
N ASN A 295 2.65 -18.46 22.59
CA ASN A 295 4.03 -18.92 22.41
C ASN A 295 4.54 -18.92 20.96
N ASP A 296 3.84 -18.24 20.06
CA ASP A 296 4.32 -17.94 18.72
C ASP A 296 5.22 -16.70 18.79
N ARG A 297 6.50 -16.89 18.47
CA ARG A 297 7.54 -15.85 18.59
C ARG A 297 7.76 -15.06 17.30
N TRP A 298 7.17 -15.53 16.20
CA TRP A 298 7.47 -15.09 14.84
C TRP A 298 6.53 -13.97 14.40
N ILE A 299 6.69 -12.80 15.00
CA ILE A 299 5.81 -11.65 14.75
C ILE A 299 6.03 -11.01 13.37
N GLN A 300 7.21 -11.22 12.76
CA GLN A 300 7.46 -10.88 11.36
C GLN A 300 6.61 -11.70 10.40
N ASP A 301 6.39 -12.98 10.72
CA ASP A 301 5.71 -13.90 9.81
C ASP A 301 4.21 -13.61 9.67
N GLU A 302 3.57 -13.15 10.75
CA GLU A 302 2.11 -13.04 10.80
C GLU A 302 1.60 -11.76 10.14
N MET A 303 2.38 -10.70 10.12
CA MET A 303 1.88 -9.41 9.66
C MET A 303 2.98 -8.52 9.08
N GLU A 304 2.57 -7.58 8.24
CA GLU A 304 3.45 -6.62 7.60
C GLU A 304 2.85 -5.22 7.74
N PHE A 305 3.67 -4.24 8.10
CA PHE A 305 3.21 -2.88 8.30
C PHE A 305 3.30 -2.09 7.00
N GLY A 306 2.15 -1.64 6.52
CA GLY A 306 2.07 -0.65 5.45
C GLY A 306 1.30 0.59 5.88
N TYR A 307 0.96 1.42 4.91
CA TYR A 307 0.11 2.58 5.07
C TYR A 307 -0.74 2.81 3.82
N THR A 308 -1.81 3.58 4.01
CA THR A 308 -2.60 4.17 2.93
C THR A 308 -2.62 5.68 3.09
N GLU A 309 -2.80 6.40 1.98
CA GLU A 309 -2.71 7.86 1.99
C GLU A 309 -3.63 8.49 0.94
N ALA A 310 -4.31 9.56 1.35
CA ALA A 310 -5.03 10.50 0.53
C ALA A 310 -4.58 11.93 0.87
N PRO A 311 -4.94 12.93 0.04
CA PRO A 311 -4.54 14.32 0.30
C PRO A 311 -5.02 14.89 1.65
N HIS A 312 -6.12 14.35 2.21
CA HIS A 312 -6.73 14.82 3.45
C HIS A 312 -6.34 13.99 4.68
N LYS A 313 -5.98 12.71 4.53
CA LYS A 313 -5.68 11.80 5.63
C LYS A 313 -4.72 10.67 5.21
N ALA A 314 -3.93 10.19 6.16
CA ALA A 314 -3.02 9.06 5.99
C ALA A 314 -2.93 8.29 7.31
N PHE A 315 -2.96 6.96 7.23
CA PHE A 315 -2.86 6.10 8.41
C PHE A 315 -2.19 4.75 8.07
N PRO A 316 -1.51 4.11 9.03
CA PRO A 316 -0.92 2.78 8.87
C PRO A 316 -2.00 1.71 8.68
N VAL A 317 -1.70 0.69 7.88
CA VAL A 317 -2.58 -0.45 7.63
C VAL A 317 -1.76 -1.73 7.79
N VAL A 318 -2.15 -2.58 8.74
CA VAL A 318 -1.53 -3.89 8.92
C VAL A 318 -2.07 -4.86 7.86
N PHE A 319 -1.16 -5.49 7.12
CA PHE A 319 -1.49 -6.60 6.25
C PHE A 319 -1.27 -7.90 7.03
N ASP A 320 -2.35 -8.64 7.27
CA ASP A 320 -2.36 -9.89 8.04
C ASP A 320 -2.20 -11.10 7.11
N SER A 321 -1.17 -11.89 7.36
CA SER A 321 -0.77 -13.05 6.57
C SER A 321 -1.79 -14.18 6.70
N PRO A 322 -2.03 -14.99 5.63
CA PRO A 322 -2.82 -16.20 5.75
C PRO A 322 -2.17 -17.30 6.63
N ARG A 323 -0.97 -17.07 7.21
CA ARG A 323 -0.23 -17.99 8.09
C ARG A 323 -1.07 -18.58 9.22
N ASN A 324 -1.88 -17.76 9.90
CA ASN A 324 -2.92 -18.19 10.83
C ASN A 324 -2.47 -19.15 11.97
N ARG A 325 -1.35 -18.87 12.65
CA ARG A 325 -0.88 -19.69 13.80
C ARG A 325 -1.23 -19.07 15.15
N GLY A 326 -0.26 -18.88 16.04
CA GLY A 326 -0.51 -18.41 17.41
C GLY A 326 -0.88 -16.93 17.45
N LEU A 327 -0.31 -16.16 16.52
CA LEU A 327 -0.52 -14.71 16.38
C LEU A 327 -1.72 -14.31 15.51
N LYS A 328 -2.50 -15.24 14.96
CA LYS A 328 -3.63 -14.96 14.03
C LYS A 328 -4.64 -13.91 14.49
N ASP A 329 -4.80 -13.78 15.79
CA ASP A 329 -5.75 -12.84 16.39
C ASP A 329 -5.10 -11.48 16.70
N PHE A 330 -3.77 -11.38 16.66
CA PHE A 330 -3.01 -10.21 17.11
C PHE A 330 -3.21 -9.00 16.20
N PRO A 331 -3.09 -9.09 14.86
CA PRO A 331 -3.33 -7.93 13.99
C PRO A 331 -4.76 -7.39 14.16
N TYR A 332 -5.77 -8.27 14.16
CA TYR A 332 -7.17 -7.86 14.25
C TYR A 332 -7.61 -7.40 15.65
N LYS A 333 -7.09 -7.98 16.74
CA LYS A 333 -7.54 -7.63 18.11
C LYS A 333 -6.69 -6.57 18.79
N ARG A 334 -5.40 -6.46 18.45
CA ARG A 334 -4.45 -5.56 19.12
C ARG A 334 -3.97 -4.41 18.26
N ILE A 335 -3.82 -4.60 16.96
CA ILE A 335 -3.32 -3.55 16.07
C ILE A 335 -4.45 -2.71 15.51
N LEU A 336 -5.54 -3.35 15.02
CA LEU A 336 -6.72 -2.64 14.54
C LEU A 336 -7.31 -1.72 15.61
N GLY A 337 -7.42 -0.44 15.28
CA GLY A 337 -7.95 0.60 16.15
C GLY A 337 -8.10 1.92 15.38
N PRO A 338 -8.34 3.03 16.11
CA PRO A 338 -8.45 4.34 15.49
C PRO A 338 -7.16 4.70 14.74
N ASP A 339 -7.29 5.19 13.50
CA ASP A 339 -6.16 5.51 12.61
C ASP A 339 -5.16 4.34 12.43
N PHE A 340 -5.63 3.09 12.51
CA PHE A 340 -4.82 1.92 12.22
C PHE A 340 -5.65 0.83 11.53
N GLY A 341 -5.51 0.75 10.21
CA GLY A 341 -6.30 -0.12 9.36
C GLY A 341 -5.85 -1.58 9.39
N TYR A 342 -6.74 -2.46 8.93
CA TYR A 342 -6.51 -3.90 8.80
C TYR A 342 -6.89 -4.40 7.40
N VAL A 343 -6.05 -5.24 6.81
CA VAL A 343 -6.35 -5.95 5.57
C VAL A 343 -5.79 -7.37 5.62
N THR A 344 -6.47 -8.33 5.01
CA THR A 344 -5.97 -9.72 4.86
C THR A 344 -6.37 -10.32 3.51
N ARG A 345 -5.71 -11.40 3.10
CA ARG A 345 -6.06 -12.20 1.92
C ARG A 345 -5.99 -13.69 2.26
N GLU A 346 -7.16 -14.29 2.41
CA GLU A 346 -7.28 -15.72 2.65
C GLU A 346 -7.44 -16.48 1.33
N SER A 347 -6.81 -17.65 1.23
CA SER A 347 -7.02 -18.57 0.11
C SER A 347 -7.97 -19.68 0.52
N GLN A 348 -9.06 -19.85 -0.25
CA GLN A 348 -10.00 -20.96 -0.05
C GLN A 348 -9.54 -22.28 -0.71
N SER A 349 -8.55 -22.22 -1.62
CA SER A 349 -8.22 -23.34 -2.52
C SER A 349 -6.74 -23.72 -2.57
N THR A 350 -5.83 -22.86 -2.10
CA THR A 350 -4.39 -23.17 -2.05
C THR A 350 -3.94 -23.36 -0.61
N ALA A 351 -3.26 -24.47 -0.33
CA ALA A 351 -2.66 -24.69 0.97
C ALA A 351 -1.63 -23.59 1.27
N VAL A 352 -1.73 -23.00 2.47
CA VAL A 352 -0.76 -22.04 2.99
C VAL A 352 0.57 -22.76 3.22
N SER A 353 1.65 -22.19 2.72
CA SER A 353 3.01 -22.72 2.81
C SER A 353 3.90 -21.82 3.68
N GLY A 354 5.12 -22.27 3.98
CA GLY A 354 6.11 -21.43 4.67
C GLY A 354 6.38 -20.09 3.95
N LEU A 355 6.22 -20.04 2.62
CA LEU A 355 6.44 -18.83 1.81
C LEU A 355 5.30 -17.81 1.93
N ASP A 356 4.21 -18.14 2.63
CA ASP A 356 3.12 -17.22 2.93
C ASP A 356 3.35 -16.41 4.22
N SER A 357 4.32 -16.81 5.04
CA SER A 357 4.81 -15.98 6.15
C SER A 357 5.45 -14.69 5.61
N PHE A 358 5.24 -13.58 6.30
CA PHE A 358 5.72 -12.27 5.85
C PHE A 358 7.19 -11.96 6.17
N GLY A 359 7.96 -12.89 6.77
CA GLY A 359 9.42 -12.91 6.58
C GLY A 359 9.83 -13.10 5.11
N ASN A 360 8.94 -13.67 4.28
CA ASN A 360 9.11 -13.82 2.84
C ASN A 360 8.61 -12.62 2.00
N LEU A 361 8.23 -11.51 2.64
CA LEU A 361 7.73 -10.29 2.03
C LEU A 361 8.55 -9.09 2.52
N ASP A 362 9.34 -8.47 1.63
CA ASP A 362 10.15 -7.29 1.94
C ASP A 362 10.05 -6.25 0.81
N VAL A 363 10.61 -5.06 0.95
CA VAL A 363 10.60 -4.00 -0.06
C VAL A 363 11.94 -3.29 -0.12
N SER A 364 12.40 -3.03 -1.34
CA SER A 364 13.62 -2.27 -1.56
C SER A 364 13.45 -0.81 -1.12
N PRO A 365 14.54 -0.10 -0.82
CA PRO A 365 14.55 1.36 -0.81
C PRO A 365 14.16 1.93 -2.19
N PRO A 366 13.89 3.25 -2.30
CA PRO A 366 13.68 3.91 -3.57
C PRO A 366 14.86 3.70 -4.54
N VAL A 367 14.56 3.35 -5.79
CA VAL A 367 15.58 3.02 -6.81
C VAL A 367 15.22 3.60 -8.17
N VAL A 368 16.24 3.71 -9.03
CA VAL A 368 16.07 4.06 -10.45
C VAL A 368 16.69 2.95 -11.28
N VAL A 369 15.92 2.42 -12.23
CA VAL A 369 16.31 1.26 -13.05
C VAL A 369 16.14 1.64 -14.51
N GLU A 370 17.23 1.71 -15.26
CA GLU A 370 17.22 2.05 -16.70
C GLU A 370 16.41 3.33 -17.02
N GLY A 371 16.46 4.33 -16.14
CA GLY A 371 15.74 5.60 -16.27
C GLY A 371 14.28 5.58 -15.75
N LYS A 372 13.75 4.42 -15.33
CA LYS A 372 12.46 4.32 -14.63
C LYS A 372 12.66 4.49 -13.13
N GLU A 373 11.96 5.46 -12.54
CA GLU A 373 11.98 5.72 -11.11
C GLU A 373 10.97 4.85 -10.36
N TYR A 374 11.40 4.27 -9.24
CA TYR A 374 10.58 3.58 -8.26
C TYR A 374 10.71 4.32 -6.91
N PRO A 375 10.03 5.47 -6.75
CA PRO A 375 10.25 6.37 -5.60
C PRO A 375 9.74 5.80 -4.27
N LEU A 376 8.96 4.72 -4.32
CA LEU A 376 8.48 3.97 -3.16
C LEU A 376 9.17 2.59 -3.03
N GLY A 377 10.19 2.33 -3.84
CA GLY A 377 10.86 1.02 -3.91
C GLY A 377 10.06 -0.03 -4.67
N ARG A 378 10.52 -1.28 -4.58
CA ARG A 378 9.90 -2.46 -5.21
C ARG A 378 9.74 -3.58 -4.18
N ILE A 379 8.55 -4.15 -4.10
CA ILE A 379 8.27 -5.30 -3.24
C ILE A 379 9.11 -6.50 -3.71
N LEU A 380 9.65 -7.26 -2.77
CA LEU A 380 10.44 -8.48 -2.94
C LEU A 380 9.67 -9.64 -2.30
N ILE A 381 9.44 -10.69 -3.08
CA ILE A 381 8.72 -11.89 -2.63
C ILE A 381 9.56 -13.12 -2.96
N GLY A 382 9.81 -13.98 -1.99
CA GLY A 382 10.51 -15.22 -2.25
C GLY A 382 9.64 -16.27 -2.92
N SER A 383 10.23 -17.00 -3.85
CA SER A 383 9.58 -17.93 -4.77
C SER A 383 10.55 -19.06 -5.16
N CYS A 384 10.06 -20.02 -5.92
CA CYS A 384 10.88 -21.04 -6.57
C CYS A 384 11.45 -20.54 -7.90
N LEU A 385 12.48 -21.22 -8.42
CA LEU A 385 13.05 -20.89 -9.73
C LEU A 385 11.98 -20.90 -10.83
N PRO A 386 12.12 -20.05 -11.87
CA PRO A 386 11.20 -20.06 -13.01
C PRO A 386 11.08 -21.47 -13.62
N ARG A 387 9.84 -21.89 -13.94
CA ARG A 387 9.52 -23.21 -14.51
C ARG A 387 9.83 -24.41 -13.59
N SER A 388 10.15 -24.18 -12.32
CA SER A 388 10.17 -25.23 -11.31
C SER A 388 8.79 -25.39 -10.66
N GLY A 389 8.48 -26.60 -10.17
CA GLY A 389 7.26 -26.90 -9.42
C GLY A 389 7.39 -26.66 -7.90
N GLY A 390 8.32 -25.80 -7.48
CA GLY A 390 8.63 -25.53 -6.07
C GLY A 390 7.61 -24.64 -5.36
N ARG A 391 7.85 -24.32 -4.09
CA ARG A 391 6.93 -23.52 -3.27
C ARG A 391 6.82 -22.10 -3.82
N ARG A 392 5.64 -21.49 -3.66
CA ARG A 392 5.36 -20.10 -4.01
C ARG A 392 4.38 -19.50 -3.02
N MET A 393 4.51 -18.20 -2.75
CA MET A 393 3.50 -17.43 -2.03
C MET A 393 2.13 -17.54 -2.73
N ALA A 394 1.07 -17.61 -1.93
CA ALA A 394 -0.30 -17.77 -2.36
C ALA A 394 -0.65 -16.73 -3.42
N LYS A 395 -1.37 -17.19 -4.46
CA LYS A 395 -1.73 -16.34 -5.60
C LYS A 395 -2.54 -15.12 -5.15
N VAL A 396 -3.44 -15.27 -4.17
CA VAL A 396 -4.26 -14.17 -3.66
C VAL A 396 -3.44 -13.04 -3.03
N VAL A 397 -2.32 -13.38 -2.36
CA VAL A 397 -1.41 -12.38 -1.79
C VAL A 397 -0.59 -11.71 -2.90
N ARG A 398 -0.04 -12.50 -3.84
CA ARG A 398 0.72 -11.95 -4.99
C ARG A 398 -0.14 -11.06 -5.89
N ASP A 399 -1.37 -11.46 -6.16
CA ASP A 399 -2.33 -10.68 -6.95
C ASP A 399 -2.64 -9.35 -6.26
N PHE A 400 -2.89 -9.37 -4.94
CA PHE A 400 -3.12 -8.17 -4.15
C PHE A 400 -1.93 -7.22 -4.21
N LEU A 401 -0.71 -7.69 -3.95
CA LEU A 401 0.51 -6.88 -3.99
C LEU A 401 0.76 -6.31 -5.41
N GLY A 402 0.55 -7.12 -6.45
CA GLY A 402 0.65 -6.68 -7.84
C GLY A 402 -0.39 -5.62 -8.23
N ALA A 403 -1.60 -5.70 -7.68
CA ALA A 403 -2.68 -4.76 -7.97
C ALA A 403 -2.46 -3.36 -7.38
N GLN A 404 -1.58 -3.21 -6.39
CA GLN A 404 -1.25 -1.90 -5.80
C GLN A 404 -0.48 -0.99 -6.77
N ARG A 405 0.24 -1.58 -7.75
CA ARG A 405 0.99 -0.93 -8.85
C ARG A 405 2.16 -0.02 -8.45
N VAL A 406 2.15 0.59 -7.27
CA VAL A 406 3.08 1.65 -6.89
C VAL A 406 4.44 1.16 -6.39
N GLN A 407 4.54 -0.13 -6.01
CA GLN A 407 5.78 -0.80 -5.59
C GLN A 407 6.01 -2.12 -6.36
N ALA A 408 5.67 -2.14 -7.65
CA ALA A 408 5.78 -3.25 -8.60
C ALA A 408 6.62 -4.47 -8.12
N PRO A 409 5.97 -5.56 -7.65
CA PRO A 409 6.66 -6.68 -7.02
C PRO A 409 7.66 -7.41 -7.93
N LEU A 410 8.69 -7.98 -7.30
CA LEU A 410 9.72 -8.82 -7.87
C LEU A 410 9.78 -10.16 -7.12
N GLU A 411 9.75 -11.28 -7.85
CA GLU A 411 9.99 -12.60 -7.27
C GLU A 411 11.50 -12.90 -7.23
N VAL A 412 12.02 -13.26 -6.06
CA VAL A 412 13.40 -13.73 -5.82
C VAL A 412 13.40 -15.21 -5.42
N TYR A 413 14.52 -15.90 -5.56
CA TYR A 413 14.62 -17.34 -5.28
C TYR A 413 14.94 -17.59 -3.81
N SER A 414 13.93 -17.98 -3.04
CA SER A 414 14.07 -18.34 -1.62
C SER A 414 13.82 -19.82 -1.33
N ASP A 415 13.22 -20.55 -2.28
CA ASP A 415 12.80 -21.95 -2.09
C ASP A 415 13.96 -22.95 -1.84
N TRP A 416 15.23 -22.51 -1.95
CA TRP A 416 16.39 -23.30 -1.54
C TRP A 416 16.60 -23.38 -0.02
N LEU A 417 15.97 -22.48 0.74
CA LEU A 417 16.00 -22.46 2.21
C LEU A 417 14.87 -23.32 2.79
N SER A 418 15.12 -23.92 3.96
CA SER A 418 14.15 -24.78 4.65
C SER A 418 12.89 -24.00 5.01
N VAL A 419 13.05 -22.83 5.61
CA VAL A 419 11.96 -21.89 5.92
C VAL A 419 11.49 -21.22 4.62
N GLY A 420 12.42 -20.69 3.83
CA GLY A 420 12.13 -20.24 2.47
C GLY A 420 11.83 -18.76 2.38
N HIS A 421 12.40 -17.94 3.26
CA HIS A 421 12.13 -16.50 3.36
C HIS A 421 13.25 -15.67 2.72
N VAL A 422 12.93 -14.42 2.40
CA VAL A 422 13.88 -13.50 1.77
C VAL A 422 14.78 -12.83 2.81
N ASP A 423 14.25 -12.59 4.01
CA ASP A 423 14.96 -11.99 5.14
C ASP A 423 16.07 -12.88 5.70
N GLU A 424 16.11 -14.16 5.34
CA GLU A 424 17.20 -15.09 5.67
C GLU A 424 18.50 -14.79 4.91
N PHE A 425 18.44 -14.17 3.72
CA PHE A 425 19.65 -13.97 2.90
C PHE A 425 19.83 -12.55 2.39
N LEU A 426 18.86 -11.65 2.60
CA LEU A 426 19.01 -10.24 2.27
C LEU A 426 18.42 -9.30 3.32
N THR A 427 19.00 -8.09 3.41
CA THR A 427 18.38 -6.95 4.08
C THR A 427 18.92 -5.64 3.50
N PHE A 428 18.29 -4.52 3.84
CA PHE A 428 18.74 -3.18 3.45
C PHE A 428 19.07 -2.34 4.68
N VAL A 429 20.19 -1.62 4.62
CA VAL A 429 20.59 -0.67 5.67
C VAL A 429 20.72 0.74 5.09
N PRO A 430 20.29 1.79 5.81
CA PRO A 430 20.43 3.15 5.33
C PRO A 430 21.89 3.59 5.42
N THR A 431 22.33 4.43 4.48
CA THR A 431 23.65 5.07 4.52
C THR A 431 23.52 6.56 4.26
N SER A 432 24.59 7.31 4.54
CA SER A 432 24.58 8.77 4.38
C SER A 432 25.15 9.25 3.03
N ASP A 433 25.56 8.31 2.17
CA ASP A 433 26.06 8.66 0.84
C ASP A 433 24.94 8.89 -0.18
N GLN A 434 25.32 9.17 -1.43
CA GLN A 434 24.37 9.52 -2.48
C GLN A 434 23.39 8.38 -2.81
N LYS A 435 23.78 7.12 -2.67
CA LYS A 435 22.85 5.99 -2.88
C LYS A 435 21.83 5.92 -1.75
N GLY A 436 22.25 6.26 -0.53
CA GLY A 436 21.39 6.34 0.64
C GLY A 436 21.11 4.98 1.29
N PHE A 437 21.63 3.87 0.73
CA PHE A 437 21.49 2.54 1.30
C PHE A 437 22.59 1.56 0.83
N ARG A 438 22.66 0.40 1.49
CA ARG A 438 23.36 -0.80 1.01
C ARG A 438 22.45 -2.01 1.11
N LEU A 439 22.55 -2.89 0.11
CA LEU A 439 22.00 -4.24 0.15
C LEU A 439 23.01 -5.14 0.87
N LEU A 440 22.60 -5.78 1.95
CA LEU A 440 23.39 -6.80 2.61
C LEU A 440 22.96 -8.17 2.10
N LEU A 441 23.91 -9.00 1.69
CA LEU A 441 23.65 -10.39 1.27
C LEU A 441 24.43 -11.37 2.14
N ALA A 442 23.79 -12.48 2.49
CA ALA A 442 24.49 -13.59 3.12
C ALA A 442 25.55 -14.14 2.16
N SER A 443 26.75 -14.44 2.65
CA SER A 443 27.87 -14.83 1.78
C SER A 443 28.70 -15.95 2.37
N PRO A 444 28.37 -17.21 2.02
CA PRO A 444 29.21 -18.37 2.36
C PRO A 444 30.63 -18.27 1.86
N SER A 445 30.83 -17.71 0.66
CA SER A 445 32.16 -17.50 0.11
C SER A 445 32.98 -16.50 0.92
N ALA A 446 32.37 -15.41 1.42
CA ALA A 446 33.05 -14.46 2.30
C ALA A 446 33.43 -15.11 3.63
N CYS A 447 32.54 -15.92 4.23
CA CYS A 447 32.83 -16.62 5.48
C CYS A 447 33.98 -17.63 5.34
N LEU A 448 33.96 -18.45 4.29
CA LEU A 448 35.04 -19.42 4.03
C LEU A 448 36.39 -18.72 3.75
N LYS A 449 36.38 -17.58 3.04
CA LYS A 449 37.59 -16.76 2.83
C LYS A 449 38.12 -16.18 4.14
N LEU A 450 37.25 -15.66 5.01
CA LEU A 450 37.64 -15.16 6.33
C LEU A 450 38.28 -16.27 7.16
N PHE A 451 37.65 -17.44 7.23
CA PHE A 451 38.19 -18.59 7.96
C PHE A 451 39.51 -19.09 7.38
N GLN A 452 39.67 -19.12 6.06
CA GLN A 452 40.94 -19.46 5.41
C GLN A 452 42.04 -18.46 5.79
N LYS A 453 41.75 -17.15 5.76
CA LYS A 453 42.68 -16.10 6.20
C LYS A 453 43.06 -16.28 7.68
N LYS A 454 42.09 -16.53 8.57
CA LYS A 454 42.36 -16.75 9.99
C LYS A 454 43.17 -18.01 10.27
N LYS A 455 42.98 -19.07 9.48
CA LYS A 455 43.84 -20.25 9.51
C LYS A 455 45.29 -19.92 9.14
N GLU A 456 45.49 -19.15 8.07
CA GLU A 456 46.82 -18.72 7.60
C GLU A 456 47.53 -17.81 8.61
N GLU A 457 46.77 -17.01 9.36
CA GLU A 457 47.27 -16.21 10.49
C GLU A 457 47.63 -17.05 11.74
N GLY A 458 47.45 -18.38 11.70
CA GLY A 458 47.78 -19.29 12.79
C GLY A 458 46.63 -19.60 13.77
N TYR A 459 45.42 -19.11 13.50
CA TYR A 459 44.24 -19.28 14.37
C TYR A 459 43.35 -20.46 13.96
N GLY A 460 43.87 -21.45 13.23
CA GLY A 460 43.08 -22.57 12.70
C GLY A 460 42.37 -23.44 13.76
N GLU A 461 42.85 -23.43 15.01
CA GLU A 461 42.23 -24.16 16.13
C GLU A 461 41.15 -23.35 16.87
N ALA A 462 40.98 -22.06 16.56
CA ALA A 462 39.87 -21.29 17.13
C ALA A 462 38.53 -21.91 16.67
N ALA A 463 37.56 -22.01 17.59
CA ALA A 463 36.37 -22.82 17.39
C ALA A 463 35.07 -22.01 17.39
N GLN A 464 34.17 -22.36 16.47
CA GLN A 464 32.77 -21.95 16.48
C GLN A 464 32.07 -22.53 17.71
N PHE A 465 31.12 -21.79 18.27
CA PHE A 465 30.30 -22.17 19.44
C PHE A 465 31.11 -22.37 20.72
N ASP A 466 32.32 -21.80 20.79
CA ASP A 466 33.11 -21.81 22.01
C ASP A 466 32.42 -20.94 23.07
N GLY A 467 31.88 -21.60 24.11
CA GLY A 467 31.07 -20.97 25.16
C GLY A 467 29.58 -21.34 25.16
N LEU A 468 29.10 -22.12 24.17
CA LEU A 468 27.73 -22.65 24.17
C LEU A 468 27.72 -24.10 24.72
N GLU A 469 27.13 -24.30 25.90
CA GLU A 469 27.15 -25.59 26.63
C GLU A 469 26.48 -26.75 25.89
N HIS A 470 25.59 -26.47 24.92
CA HIS A 470 24.79 -27.47 24.21
C HIS A 470 25.17 -27.64 22.74
N GLN A 471 26.35 -27.18 22.34
CA GLN A 471 26.85 -27.32 20.97
C GLN A 471 28.23 -27.97 20.93
N VAL A 472 28.44 -28.75 19.87
CA VAL A 472 29.76 -29.31 19.58
C VAL A 472 30.63 -28.20 19.02
N LYS A 473 31.70 -27.89 19.74
CA LYS A 473 32.73 -26.96 19.26
C LYS A 473 33.32 -27.49 17.96
N ARG A 474 33.44 -26.63 16.95
CA ARG A 474 34.11 -26.98 15.69
C ARG A 474 35.18 -25.97 15.34
N SER A 475 36.42 -26.42 15.15
CA SER A 475 37.52 -25.52 14.81
C SER A 475 37.43 -25.03 13.36
N ILE A 476 38.08 -23.90 13.07
CA ILE A 476 38.25 -23.40 11.70
C ILE A 476 38.85 -24.50 10.80
N ASN A 477 39.86 -25.22 11.29
CA ASN A 477 40.49 -26.31 10.55
C ASN A 477 39.50 -27.43 10.20
N GLU A 478 38.66 -27.84 11.15
CA GLU A 478 37.62 -28.86 10.93
C GLU A 478 36.55 -28.39 9.93
N MET A 479 36.08 -27.14 10.05
CA MET A 479 35.09 -26.57 9.15
C MET A 479 35.62 -26.47 7.71
N LEU A 480 36.87 -26.03 7.53
CA LEU A 480 37.51 -25.94 6.21
C LEU A 480 37.85 -27.32 5.62
N ALA A 481 38.12 -28.32 6.45
CA ALA A 481 38.38 -29.69 5.99
C ALA A 481 37.09 -30.41 5.56
N ASP A 482 35.96 -30.11 6.20
CA ASP A 482 34.66 -30.72 5.94
C ASP A 482 34.21 -30.50 4.48
N ARG A 483 34.19 -31.58 3.70
CA ARG A 483 33.76 -31.53 2.30
C ARG A 483 32.26 -31.34 2.15
N ARG A 484 31.45 -31.86 3.08
CA ARG A 484 29.99 -31.73 3.01
C ARG A 484 29.61 -30.28 3.27
N LEU A 485 30.10 -29.70 4.37
CA LEU A 485 29.83 -28.30 4.70
C LEU A 485 30.24 -27.35 3.56
N ARG A 486 31.41 -27.57 2.95
CA ARG A 486 31.85 -26.78 1.79
C ARG A 486 30.94 -26.94 0.57
N ASN A 487 30.51 -28.15 0.24
CA ASN A 487 29.62 -28.39 -0.89
C ASN A 487 28.24 -27.74 -0.68
N ASP A 488 27.71 -27.86 0.54
CA ASP A 488 26.46 -27.23 0.96
C ASP A 488 26.53 -25.70 0.78
N ASN A 489 27.62 -25.09 1.23
CA ASN A 489 27.85 -23.65 1.13
C ASN A 489 28.16 -23.17 -0.29
N LEU A 490 28.83 -23.99 -1.11
CA LEU A 490 28.98 -23.71 -2.54
C LEU A 490 27.63 -23.74 -3.27
N TYR A 491 26.71 -24.60 -2.86
CA TYR A 491 25.34 -24.58 -3.37
C TYR A 491 24.59 -23.33 -2.92
N ALA A 492 24.57 -23.03 -1.62
CA ALA A 492 23.92 -21.83 -1.08
C ALA A 492 24.45 -20.55 -1.74
N GLN A 493 25.77 -20.42 -1.92
CA GLN A 493 26.36 -19.27 -2.61
C GLN A 493 25.84 -19.15 -4.06
N ARG A 494 25.68 -20.25 -4.82
CA ARG A 494 25.11 -20.18 -6.18
C ARG A 494 23.66 -19.70 -6.17
N CYS A 495 22.87 -20.09 -5.18
CA CYS A 495 21.49 -19.62 -5.02
C CYS A 495 21.46 -18.12 -4.73
N ILE A 496 22.35 -17.64 -3.85
CA ILE A 496 22.47 -16.22 -3.52
C ILE A 496 23.03 -15.41 -4.70
N ASP A 497 23.99 -15.93 -5.46
CA ASP A 497 24.54 -15.29 -6.66
C ASP A 497 23.45 -15.12 -7.73
N TRP A 498 22.55 -16.10 -7.88
CA TRP A 498 21.38 -15.97 -8.76
C TRP A 498 20.51 -14.77 -8.32
N ASN A 499 20.24 -14.66 -7.01
CA ASN A 499 19.48 -13.52 -6.47
C ASN A 499 20.23 -12.19 -6.61
N ARG A 500 21.56 -12.18 -6.41
CA ARG A 500 22.41 -11.00 -6.58
C ARG A 500 22.24 -10.42 -7.99
N GLU A 501 22.28 -11.26 -9.02
CA GLU A 501 22.12 -10.81 -10.41
C GLU A 501 20.69 -10.35 -10.72
N VAL A 502 19.67 -11.00 -10.14
CA VAL A 502 18.29 -10.53 -10.24
C VAL A 502 18.13 -9.17 -9.56
N LEU A 503 18.59 -9.00 -8.33
CA LEU A 503 18.49 -7.76 -7.58
C LEU A 503 19.27 -6.62 -8.26
N LYS A 504 20.47 -6.88 -8.77
CA LYS A 504 21.25 -5.90 -9.55
C LYS A 504 20.49 -5.40 -10.78
N ARG A 505 19.94 -6.33 -11.56
CA ARG A 505 19.17 -5.97 -12.76
C ARG A 505 17.88 -5.22 -12.41
N GLU A 506 17.12 -5.73 -11.45
CA GLU A 506 15.76 -5.28 -11.18
C GLU A 506 15.68 -4.07 -10.25
N LEU A 507 16.75 -3.78 -9.50
CA LEU A 507 16.86 -2.62 -8.61
C LEU A 507 17.94 -1.63 -9.07
N GLY A 508 18.59 -1.86 -10.21
CA GLY A 508 19.62 -0.97 -10.74
C GLY A 508 20.82 -0.84 -9.79
N LEU A 509 21.27 -1.97 -9.22
CA LEU A 509 22.39 -2.00 -8.29
C LEU A 509 23.70 -2.34 -8.97
N THR A 510 24.78 -1.80 -8.43
CA THR A 510 26.16 -2.17 -8.76
C THR A 510 26.80 -2.93 -7.61
N GLU A 511 27.97 -3.51 -7.82
CA GLU A 511 28.73 -4.17 -6.74
C GLU A 511 29.06 -3.22 -5.58
N HIS A 512 29.15 -1.90 -5.82
CA HIS A 512 29.37 -0.92 -4.76
C HIS A 512 28.17 -0.73 -3.83
N ASP A 513 26.97 -1.12 -4.28
CA ASP A 513 25.73 -1.03 -3.51
C ASP A 513 25.52 -2.27 -2.62
N ILE A 514 26.36 -3.30 -2.75
CA ILE A 514 26.19 -4.60 -2.10
C ILE A 514 27.33 -4.85 -1.11
N VAL A 515 26.99 -5.34 0.08
CA VAL A 515 27.94 -5.76 1.10
C VAL A 515 27.68 -7.22 1.44
N ASP A 516 28.72 -8.04 1.30
CA ASP A 516 28.67 -9.47 1.59
C ASP A 516 28.92 -9.73 3.08
N ILE A 517 27.90 -10.23 3.79
CA ILE A 517 27.97 -10.58 5.21
C ILE A 517 28.38 -12.05 5.35
N PRO A 518 29.44 -12.38 6.10
CA PRO A 518 29.93 -13.77 6.19
C PRO A 518 28.92 -14.65 6.92
N GLN A 519 28.30 -15.58 6.20
CA GLN A 519 27.25 -16.47 6.71
C GLN A 519 27.45 -17.89 6.19
N LEU A 520 27.27 -18.92 7.03
CA LEU A 520 27.31 -20.32 6.59
C LEU A 520 25.94 -20.98 6.72
N PHE A 521 25.69 -21.95 5.85
CA PHE A 521 24.53 -22.81 5.84
C PHE A 521 24.93 -24.28 5.90
N SER A 522 23.96 -25.15 6.21
CA SER A 522 24.09 -26.60 6.07
C SER A 522 22.83 -27.18 5.44
N LEU A 523 22.96 -28.22 4.62
CA LEU A 523 21.82 -28.82 3.95
C LEU A 523 21.23 -29.98 4.75
N LYS A 524 19.91 -29.92 4.93
CA LYS A 524 19.07 -30.97 5.50
C LYS A 524 17.91 -31.25 4.54
N ASP A 525 17.77 -32.50 4.12
CA ASP A 525 16.74 -32.95 3.18
C ASP A 525 16.65 -32.08 1.89
N ALA A 526 17.81 -31.65 1.38
CA ALA A 526 18.02 -30.78 0.21
C ALA A 526 17.70 -29.29 0.37
N TYR A 527 17.29 -28.84 1.56
CA TYR A 527 17.10 -27.41 1.88
C TYR A 527 18.18 -26.89 2.83
N ALA A 528 18.54 -25.62 2.68
CA ALA A 528 19.53 -24.97 3.52
C ALA A 528 18.93 -24.46 4.83
N GLU A 529 19.63 -24.68 5.93
CA GLU A 529 19.39 -24.08 7.25
C GLU A 529 20.67 -23.31 7.67
N ALA A 530 20.52 -22.21 8.40
CA ALA A 530 21.66 -21.44 8.90
C ALA A 530 22.55 -22.31 9.81
N PHE A 531 23.86 -22.34 9.53
CA PHE A 531 24.81 -23.15 10.29
C PHE A 531 25.11 -22.53 11.66
N PHE A 532 25.14 -21.20 11.74
CA PHE A 532 25.18 -20.37 12.94
C PHE A 532 24.17 -19.22 12.77
N PRO A 533 23.78 -18.48 13.84
CA PRO A 533 22.77 -17.44 13.76
C PRO A 533 22.95 -16.48 12.57
N ASP A 534 21.92 -16.37 11.73
CA ASP A 534 22.02 -15.64 10.47
C ASP A 534 22.14 -14.14 10.66
N MET A 535 23.35 -13.60 10.49
CA MET A 535 23.62 -12.19 10.75
C MET A 535 22.88 -11.23 9.80
N VAL A 536 22.37 -11.71 8.65
CA VAL A 536 21.61 -10.86 7.72
C VAL A 536 20.18 -10.64 8.20
N ASN A 537 19.61 -11.61 8.94
CA ASN A 537 18.29 -11.56 9.54
C ASN A 537 18.26 -10.65 10.80
N MET A 538 18.68 -9.40 10.61
CA MET A 538 18.86 -8.38 11.64
C MET A 538 17.70 -7.38 11.69
N VAL A 539 17.46 -6.78 12.86
CA VAL A 539 16.55 -5.64 12.97
C VAL A 539 17.27 -4.32 12.68
N VAL A 540 16.73 -3.53 11.74
CA VAL A 540 17.29 -2.24 11.32
C VAL A 540 16.46 -1.09 11.89
N LEU A 541 17.03 -0.35 12.84
CA LEU A 541 16.43 0.82 13.48
C LEU A 541 17.25 2.08 13.14
N GLY A 542 17.12 2.54 11.90
CA GLY A 542 17.93 3.65 11.37
C GLY A 542 19.41 3.26 11.36
N ARG A 543 20.24 3.93 12.17
CA ARG A 543 21.68 3.63 12.27
C ARG A 543 22.00 2.53 13.29
N HIS A 544 21.04 2.07 14.08
CA HIS A 544 21.25 1.04 15.08
C HIS A 544 20.80 -0.32 14.55
N LEU A 545 21.72 -1.28 14.50
CA LEU A 545 21.47 -2.63 14.01
C LEU A 545 21.47 -3.61 15.17
N GLY A 546 20.39 -4.38 15.32
CA GLY A 546 20.33 -5.55 16.21
C GLY A 546 20.60 -6.80 15.39
N ILE A 547 21.82 -7.32 15.50
CA ILE A 547 22.36 -8.40 14.66
C ILE A 547 22.39 -9.70 15.47
N PRO A 548 21.93 -10.85 14.94
CA PRO A 548 22.04 -12.14 15.61
C PRO A 548 23.50 -12.44 15.96
N LYS A 549 23.75 -12.84 17.21
CA LYS A 549 25.12 -13.10 17.68
C LYS A 549 25.62 -14.43 17.08
N PRO A 550 26.68 -14.45 16.26
CA PRO A 550 27.03 -15.64 15.49
C PRO A 550 27.79 -16.72 16.28
N PHE A 551 28.28 -16.41 17.49
CA PHE A 551 29.14 -17.29 18.29
C PHE A 551 30.32 -17.87 17.50
N GLY A 552 30.99 -17.00 16.74
CA GLY A 552 32.12 -17.33 15.90
C GLY A 552 33.42 -17.65 16.65
N PRO A 553 34.48 -18.04 15.92
CA PRO A 553 35.77 -18.35 16.51
C PRO A 553 36.36 -17.17 17.28
N LEU A 554 36.73 -17.42 18.53
CA LEU A 554 37.34 -16.41 19.40
C LEU A 554 38.83 -16.28 19.09
N ILE A 555 39.23 -15.09 18.64
CA ILE A 555 40.62 -14.73 18.35
C ILE A 555 40.98 -13.52 19.22
N ASN A 556 41.95 -13.69 20.11
CA ASN A 556 42.35 -12.66 21.08
C ASN A 556 41.17 -12.11 21.90
N GLY A 557 40.25 -12.99 22.32
CA GLY A 557 39.08 -12.64 23.14
C GLY A 557 37.91 -12.02 22.38
N ARG A 558 37.97 -11.90 21.05
CA ARG A 558 36.88 -11.35 20.23
C ARG A 558 36.43 -12.32 19.14
N CYS A 559 35.13 -12.34 18.86
CA CYS A 559 34.55 -13.13 17.78
C CYS A 559 34.98 -12.54 16.42
N CYS A 560 35.67 -13.33 15.59
CA CYS A 560 36.18 -12.81 14.32
C CYS A 560 35.08 -12.47 13.30
N LEU A 561 33.92 -13.13 13.38
CA LEU A 561 32.74 -12.81 12.55
C LEU A 561 32.14 -11.46 12.94
N GLU A 562 31.98 -11.19 14.24
CA GLU A 562 31.48 -9.90 14.73
C GLU A 562 32.39 -8.75 14.30
N GLU A 563 33.72 -8.93 14.43
CA GLU A 563 34.70 -7.93 14.02
C GLU A 563 34.68 -7.68 12.52
N GLU A 564 34.53 -8.73 11.70
CA GLU A 564 34.39 -8.57 10.24
C GLU A 564 33.14 -7.75 9.90
N VAL A 565 31.99 -8.07 10.49
CA VAL A 565 30.75 -7.34 10.27
C VAL A 565 30.85 -5.88 10.73
N ARG A 566 31.47 -5.62 11.89
CA ARG A 566 31.77 -4.24 12.32
C ARG A 566 32.64 -3.51 11.30
N SER A 567 33.69 -4.15 10.79
CA SER A 567 34.58 -3.54 9.80
C SER A 567 33.90 -3.21 8.46
N LEU A 568 32.84 -3.95 8.12
CA LEU A 568 32.05 -3.72 6.90
C LEU A 568 30.99 -2.61 7.09
N LEU A 569 30.34 -2.55 8.27
CA LEU A 569 29.16 -1.72 8.48
C LEU A 569 29.42 -0.43 9.25
N GLU A 570 30.33 -0.42 10.24
CA GLU A 570 30.62 0.78 11.04
C GLU A 570 31.20 1.94 10.22
N PRO A 571 32.03 1.72 9.17
CA PRO A 571 32.46 2.79 8.27
C PRO A 571 31.31 3.49 7.52
N LEU A 572 30.14 2.85 7.41
CA LEU A 572 28.93 3.42 6.82
C LEU A 572 28.14 4.30 7.82
N GLY A 573 28.61 4.40 9.06
CA GLY A 573 27.94 5.10 10.16
C GLY A 573 26.87 4.26 10.86
N LEU A 574 26.95 2.94 10.76
CA LEU A 574 26.03 1.99 11.39
C LEU A 574 26.61 1.49 12.71
N HIS A 575 25.76 1.26 13.71
CA HIS A 575 26.14 0.79 15.04
C HIS A 575 25.67 -0.65 15.22
N CYS A 576 26.62 -1.59 15.21
CA CYS A 576 26.35 -3.02 15.31
C CYS A 576 26.21 -3.47 16.78
N THR A 577 25.01 -3.90 17.17
CA THR A 577 24.73 -4.54 18.46
C THR A 577 24.43 -6.01 18.24
N PHE A 578 25.27 -6.91 18.76
CA PHE A 578 25.08 -8.35 18.62
C PHE A 578 24.25 -8.89 19.79
N ILE A 579 23.08 -9.45 19.50
CA ILE A 579 22.09 -9.90 20.49
C ILE A 579 22.04 -11.42 20.46
N ASP A 580 22.03 -12.03 21.65
CA ASP A 580 21.91 -13.48 21.78
C ASP A 580 20.45 -13.90 21.64
N ASP A 581 20.16 -14.59 20.53
CA ASP A 581 18.88 -15.17 20.19
C ASP A 581 18.95 -16.70 20.05
N TYR A 582 20.08 -17.31 20.44
CA TYR A 582 20.45 -18.66 20.03
C TYR A 582 19.40 -19.72 20.44
N LEU A 583 19.08 -19.80 21.73
CA LEU A 583 18.17 -20.82 22.25
C LEU A 583 16.70 -20.52 21.92
N ALA A 584 16.32 -19.25 22.00
CA ALA A 584 14.93 -18.83 21.90
C ALA A 584 14.45 -18.70 20.44
N TYR A 585 15.35 -18.45 19.49
CA TYR A 585 15.05 -18.20 18.08
C TYR A 585 15.87 -19.12 17.15
N HIS A 586 17.21 -19.01 17.12
CA HIS A 586 18.05 -19.71 16.13
C HIS A 586 17.79 -21.23 16.08
N LYS A 587 17.69 -21.89 17.25
CA LYS A 587 17.40 -23.34 17.35
C LYS A 587 16.06 -23.75 16.76
N LEU A 588 15.19 -22.80 16.46
CA LEU A 588 13.87 -22.97 15.87
C LEU A 588 13.80 -22.44 14.42
N LEU A 589 14.97 -22.26 13.77
CA LEU A 589 15.15 -21.86 12.38
C LEU A 589 14.69 -20.42 12.08
N GLY A 590 14.99 -19.47 12.95
CA GLY A 590 14.78 -18.04 12.67
C GLY A 590 15.58 -17.18 13.64
N GLU A 591 15.78 -15.91 13.31
CA GLU A 591 16.65 -15.01 14.09
C GLU A 591 15.90 -13.74 14.53
N ILE A 592 16.64 -12.71 14.95
CA ILE A 592 16.11 -11.43 15.45
C ILE A 592 15.05 -10.81 14.52
N HIS A 593 15.28 -10.72 13.20
CA HIS A 593 14.31 -10.12 12.28
C HIS A 593 13.03 -10.94 12.25
N CYS A 594 13.09 -12.27 12.08
CA CYS A 594 11.90 -13.13 12.13
C CYS A 594 11.13 -13.00 13.48
N GLY A 595 11.86 -12.76 14.57
CA GLY A 595 11.33 -12.60 15.92
C GLY A 595 10.81 -11.20 16.28
N SER A 596 10.94 -10.23 15.37
CA SER A 596 10.56 -8.83 15.60
C SER A 596 9.84 -8.24 14.39
N ASN A 597 9.18 -7.09 14.53
CA ASN A 597 8.54 -6.41 13.41
C ASN A 597 8.55 -4.90 13.66
N VAL A 598 8.78 -4.08 12.64
CA VAL A 598 9.02 -2.64 12.81
C VAL A 598 8.03 -1.83 11.98
N ARG A 599 7.18 -1.05 12.66
CA ARG A 599 6.39 -0.01 12.00
C ARG A 599 7.27 1.20 11.76
N ARG A 600 7.29 1.69 10.51
CA ARG A 600 8.14 2.81 10.08
C ARG A 600 7.32 3.99 9.59
N LYS A 601 7.98 5.13 9.48
CA LYS A 601 7.38 6.35 8.94
C LYS A 601 7.04 6.15 7.45
N PRO A 602 5.85 6.56 6.98
CA PRO A 602 5.51 6.59 5.56
C PRO A 602 6.50 7.39 4.71
N PHE A 603 6.54 7.13 3.41
CA PHE A 603 7.37 7.92 2.49
C PHE A 603 6.88 9.38 2.44
N PRO A 604 7.79 10.36 2.32
CA PRO A 604 7.39 11.74 2.05
C PRO A 604 6.83 11.91 0.62
N PHE A 605 7.25 11.06 -0.32
CA PHE A 605 6.76 11.04 -1.69
C PHE A 605 5.30 10.55 -1.73
N LYS A 606 4.46 11.26 -2.47
CA LYS A 606 3.02 10.93 -2.60
C LYS A 606 2.80 9.93 -3.73
N TRP A 607 2.16 8.80 -3.43
CA TRP A 607 2.05 7.68 -4.36
C TRP A 607 1.31 8.02 -5.67
N TRP A 608 0.39 8.99 -5.64
CA TRP A 608 -0.32 9.43 -6.85
C TRP A 608 0.56 10.22 -7.83
N HIS A 609 1.78 10.61 -7.43
CA HIS A 609 2.81 11.17 -8.32
C HIS A 609 3.68 10.12 -9.01
N VAL A 610 3.54 8.83 -8.67
CA VAL A 610 4.20 7.75 -9.43
C VAL A 610 3.65 7.71 -10.86
N VAL A 611 4.49 7.29 -11.81
CA VAL A 611 4.06 6.87 -13.16
C VAL A 611 4.34 5.36 -13.27
N PRO A 612 3.41 4.50 -12.82
CA PRO A 612 3.67 3.08 -12.56
C PRO A 612 3.91 2.24 -13.82
#